data_AF-A0A3A9UT10-F1
#
_entry.id   AF-A0A3A9UT10-F1
#
_cell.length_a   1.000
_cell.length_b   1.000
_cell.length_c   1.000
_cell.angle_alpha   90.00
_cell.angle_beta   90.00
_cell.angle_gamma   90.00
#
_symmetry.space_group_name_H-M   'P 1'
#
loop_
_entity.id
_entity.type
_entity.pdbx_description
1 polymer ?
#
loop_
_entity_poly.entity_id
_entity_poly.type
_entity_poly.pdbx_seq_one_letter_code
_entity_poly.pdbx_strand_id
1 'polypeptide(L)'
;MKKNIITIIILFSIYYSCKSTKEVEIDSKNFFLKDLTFEKTNIDHGKLKESDLIQFKNYLKSNFEKDLDSIKYLTISYYKPISDCWYDSYSWIKREKTSSILDNLKKKLNSDLLIAHYESKYTSPNSMIDHKGLIYKLFSRGIQACDFTVTINNYGNYIFKASHFSVKASNAFRNELKRYDDNYHNSQ
;
A
#
# COMPACT_ATOMS: atom_id res chain seq x y z
N MET A 1 50.54 30.54 10.38
CA MET A 1 49.87 29.28 10.80
C MET A 1 48.35 29.46 10.88
N LYS A 2 47.64 29.51 9.73
CA LYS A 2 46.17 29.72 9.66
C LYS A 2 45.46 28.71 8.73
N LYS A 3 45.99 27.48 8.61
CA LYS A 3 45.41 26.45 7.73
C LYS A 3 44.86 25.19 8.44
N ASN A 4 45.00 25.06 9.76
CA ASN A 4 44.62 23.84 10.48
C ASN A 4 43.36 23.95 11.35
N ILE A 5 42.67 25.10 11.40
CA ILE A 5 41.45 25.26 12.22
C ILE A 5 40.17 24.99 11.41
N ILE A 6 40.20 25.22 10.09
CA ILE A 6 39.00 25.09 9.24
C ILE A 6 38.65 23.61 8.97
N THR A 7 39.63 22.72 8.93
CA THR A 7 39.41 21.29 8.63
C THR A 7 38.75 20.53 9.79
N ILE A 8 38.92 20.98 11.05
CA ILE A 8 38.34 20.31 12.23
C ILE A 8 36.84 20.64 12.40
N ILE A 9 36.40 21.82 11.96
CA ILE A 9 34.98 22.24 12.06
C ILE A 9 34.10 21.51 11.04
N ILE A 10 34.65 21.18 9.87
CA ILE A 10 33.93 20.43 8.82
C ILE A 10 33.77 18.95 9.21
N LEU A 11 34.74 18.36 9.91
CA LEU A 11 34.62 16.98 10.41
C LEU A 11 33.60 16.83 11.56
N PHE A 12 33.44 17.84 12.40
CA PHE A 12 32.44 17.81 13.49
C PHE A 12 30.99 18.01 13.02
N SER A 13 30.78 18.75 11.93
CA SER A 13 29.45 18.95 11.35
C SER A 13 28.94 17.73 10.57
N ILE A 14 29.85 16.88 10.07
CA ILE A 14 29.49 15.58 9.46
C ILE A 14 29.19 14.53 10.54
N TYR A 15 29.82 14.60 11.71
CA TYR A 15 29.61 13.61 12.78
C TYR A 15 28.25 13.76 13.50
N TYR A 16 27.69 14.97 13.57
CA TYR A 16 26.41 15.23 14.26
C TYR A 16 25.15 15.10 13.39
N SER A 17 25.28 14.98 12.07
CA SER A 17 24.13 14.83 11.17
C SER A 17 23.64 13.38 11.02
N CYS A 18 24.27 12.43 11.71
CA CYS A 18 23.89 11.01 11.71
C CYS A 18 23.34 10.54 13.07
N LYS A 19 22.70 11.42 13.84
CA LYS A 19 21.72 10.95 14.83
C LYS A 19 20.46 10.60 14.06
N SER A 20 20.25 9.31 13.81
CA SER A 20 18.94 8.82 13.38
C SER A 20 17.94 9.27 14.44
N THR A 21 17.17 10.31 14.14
CA THR A 21 15.93 10.57 14.84
C THR A 21 15.16 9.25 14.77
N LYS A 22 15.02 8.56 15.90
CA LYS A 22 14.05 7.49 16.01
C LYS A 22 12.72 8.15 15.64
N GLU A 23 12.23 7.90 14.43
CA GLU A 23 10.90 8.33 14.04
C GLU A 23 9.97 7.80 15.12
N VAL A 24 9.29 8.70 15.82
CA VAL A 24 8.23 8.32 16.74
C VAL A 24 7.20 7.57 15.90
N GLU A 25 7.03 6.29 16.17
CA GLU A 25 6.08 5.47 15.45
C GLU A 25 4.67 5.94 15.80
N ILE A 26 4.02 6.64 14.87
CA ILE A 26 2.65 7.13 15.06
C ILE A 26 1.68 5.99 14.78
N ASP A 27 0.86 5.62 15.77
CA ASP A 27 -0.28 4.74 15.57
C ASP A 27 -1.29 5.42 14.63
N SER A 28 -1.49 4.82 13.46
CA SER A 28 -2.30 5.37 12.39
C SER A 28 -3.66 4.71 12.24
N LYS A 29 -4.03 3.80 13.15
CA LYS A 29 -5.28 3.05 13.08
C LYS A 29 -6.53 3.93 12.94
N ASN A 30 -6.51 5.12 13.52
CA ASN A 30 -7.62 6.07 13.50
C ASN A 30 -7.46 7.19 12.48
N PHE A 31 -6.47 7.11 11.58
CA PHE A 31 -6.27 8.15 10.58
C PHE A 31 -7.42 8.18 9.58
N PHE A 32 -7.69 9.37 9.06
CA PHE A 32 -8.57 9.66 7.94
C PHE A 32 -7.76 10.39 6.85
N LEU A 33 -8.36 10.65 5.68
CA LEU A 33 -7.64 11.33 4.59
C LEU A 33 -7.18 12.73 4.98
N LYS A 34 -7.90 13.41 5.88
CA LYS A 34 -7.53 14.73 6.40
C LYS A 34 -6.20 14.72 7.16
N ASP A 35 -5.84 13.59 7.77
CA ASP A 35 -4.66 13.43 8.64
C ASP A 35 -3.39 13.10 7.85
N LEU A 36 -3.53 12.84 6.54
CA LEU A 36 -2.42 12.65 5.63
C LEU A 36 -1.84 14.02 5.23
N THR A 37 -0.77 14.44 5.91
CA THR A 37 -0.15 15.78 5.76
C THR A 37 0.63 15.97 4.46
N PHE A 38 1.16 14.91 3.85
CA PHE A 38 1.97 14.96 2.62
C PHE A 38 1.53 13.99 1.51
N GLU A 39 0.45 13.22 1.71
CA GLU A 39 0.03 12.17 0.76
C GLU A 39 -1.23 12.52 -0.06
N LYS A 40 -1.73 13.77 -0.02
CA LYS A 40 -3.00 14.14 -0.68
C LYS A 40 -2.95 14.19 -2.21
N THR A 41 -1.77 14.27 -2.83
CA THR A 41 -1.68 14.26 -4.29
C THR A 41 -1.89 12.84 -4.81
N ASN A 42 -2.82 12.68 -5.75
CA ASN A 42 -3.10 11.44 -6.50
C ASN A 42 -3.82 10.33 -5.70
N ILE A 43 -4.72 10.71 -4.79
CA ILE A 43 -5.72 9.80 -4.24
C ILE A 43 -6.97 9.88 -5.13
N ASP A 44 -7.43 8.72 -5.59
CA ASP A 44 -8.63 8.58 -6.42
C ASP A 44 -9.67 7.71 -5.71
N HIS A 45 -10.93 7.96 -6.00
CA HIS A 45 -12.07 7.22 -5.47
C HIS A 45 -12.85 6.61 -6.63
N GLY A 46 -13.43 5.44 -6.41
CA GLY A 46 -14.44 4.98 -7.33
C GLY A 46 -15.13 3.71 -6.90
N LYS A 47 -15.88 3.14 -7.83
CA LYS A 47 -16.70 1.96 -7.61
C LYS A 47 -16.53 0.99 -8.77
N LEU A 48 -16.31 -0.28 -8.47
CA LEU A 48 -16.34 -1.32 -9.49
C LEU A 48 -17.77 -1.47 -10.02
N LYS A 49 -17.90 -1.75 -11.33
CA LYS A 49 -19.18 -2.19 -11.88
C LYS A 49 -19.56 -3.52 -11.24
N GLU A 50 -20.85 -3.82 -11.16
CA GLU A 50 -21.35 -5.04 -10.51
C GLU A 50 -20.73 -6.32 -11.10
N SER A 51 -20.64 -6.41 -12.43
CA SER A 51 -19.98 -7.53 -13.13
C SER A 51 -18.51 -7.68 -12.72
N ASP A 52 -17.79 -6.55 -12.66
CA ASP A 52 -16.37 -6.53 -12.30
C ASP A 52 -16.18 -6.91 -10.83
N LEU A 53 -17.07 -6.46 -9.95
CA LEU A 53 -17.06 -6.81 -8.53
C LEU A 53 -17.28 -8.31 -8.31
N ILE A 54 -18.27 -8.91 -8.99
CA ILE A 54 -18.53 -10.36 -8.90
C ILE A 54 -17.29 -11.14 -9.38
N GLN A 55 -16.74 -10.77 -10.54
CA GLN A 55 -15.54 -11.39 -11.08
C GLN A 55 -14.36 -11.24 -10.10
N PHE A 56 -14.18 -10.04 -9.55
CA PHE A 56 -13.11 -9.72 -8.64
C PHE A 56 -13.20 -10.52 -7.32
N LYS A 57 -14.38 -10.62 -6.71
CA LYS A 57 -14.61 -11.42 -5.50
C LYS A 57 -14.27 -12.90 -5.71
N ASN A 58 -14.76 -13.47 -6.82
CA ASN A 58 -14.47 -14.86 -7.17
C ASN A 58 -12.96 -15.06 -7.40
N TYR A 59 -12.32 -14.12 -8.08
CA TYR A 59 -10.88 -14.18 -8.30
C TYR A 59 -10.09 -14.12 -6.99
N LEU A 60 -10.45 -13.22 -6.07
CA LEU A 60 -9.85 -13.10 -4.75
C LEU A 60 -9.94 -14.39 -3.95
N LYS A 61 -11.12 -15.01 -3.93
CA LYS A 61 -11.37 -16.25 -3.19
C LYS A 61 -10.58 -17.43 -3.76
N SER A 62 -10.57 -17.60 -5.08
CA SER A 62 -9.93 -18.75 -5.73
C SER A 62 -8.40 -18.65 -5.85
N ASN A 63 -7.81 -17.45 -5.82
CA ASN A 63 -6.38 -17.27 -6.09
C ASN A 63 -5.59 -16.72 -4.90
N PHE A 64 -6.26 -16.09 -3.93
CA PHE A 64 -5.60 -15.46 -2.79
C PHE A 64 -6.21 -15.84 -1.44
N GLU A 65 -7.22 -16.73 -1.42
CA GLU A 65 -7.98 -17.10 -0.22
C GLU A 65 -8.58 -15.88 0.51
N LYS A 66 -8.96 -14.84 -0.26
CA LYS A 66 -9.58 -13.63 0.25
C LYS A 66 -11.06 -13.59 -0.10
N ASP A 67 -11.91 -13.84 0.89
CA ASP A 67 -13.35 -13.67 0.77
C ASP A 67 -13.74 -12.24 1.14
N LEU A 68 -13.94 -11.39 0.12
CA LEU A 68 -14.19 -9.96 0.32
C LEU A 68 -15.49 -9.69 1.11
N ASP A 69 -16.50 -10.56 0.97
CA ASP A 69 -17.77 -10.44 1.70
C ASP A 69 -17.58 -10.69 3.20
N SER A 70 -16.68 -11.60 3.56
CA SER A 70 -16.35 -11.91 4.94
C SER A 70 -15.44 -10.86 5.58
N ILE A 71 -14.39 -10.42 4.88
CA ILE A 71 -13.39 -9.49 5.44
C ILE A 71 -13.84 -8.02 5.42
N LYS A 72 -14.87 -7.68 4.64
CA LYS A 72 -15.45 -6.34 4.43
C LYS A 72 -14.54 -5.30 3.79
N TYR A 73 -13.28 -5.18 4.21
CA TYR A 73 -12.29 -4.24 3.70
C TYR A 73 -10.97 -4.94 3.41
N LEU A 74 -10.50 -4.83 2.17
CA LEU A 74 -9.22 -5.38 1.73
C LEU A 74 -8.33 -4.25 1.24
N THR A 75 -7.12 -4.17 1.80
CA THR A 75 -6.04 -3.36 1.24
C THR A 75 -5.16 -4.24 0.36
N ILE A 76 -4.84 -3.75 -0.83
CA ILE A 76 -3.99 -4.41 -1.81
C ILE A 76 -2.81 -3.49 -2.09
N SER A 77 -1.60 -3.97 -1.78
CA SER A 77 -0.34 -3.41 -2.28
C SER A 77 0.03 -4.17 -3.55
N TYR A 78 0.23 -3.48 -4.67
CA TYR A 78 0.42 -4.11 -5.97
C TYR A 78 1.68 -3.64 -6.70
N TYR A 79 2.49 -4.57 -7.16
CA TYR A 79 3.67 -4.30 -8.00
C TYR A 79 3.37 -4.58 -9.47
N LYS A 80 3.52 -3.55 -10.30
CA LYS A 80 3.26 -3.59 -11.74
C LYS A 80 4.34 -4.36 -12.52
N PRO A 81 4.06 -4.81 -13.76
CA PRO A 81 5.07 -5.41 -14.62
C PRO A 81 6.33 -4.54 -14.74
N ILE A 82 7.50 -5.15 -14.81
CA ILE A 82 8.77 -4.39 -14.88
C ILE A 82 8.85 -3.59 -16.18
N SER A 83 8.23 -4.07 -17.26
CA SER A 83 8.12 -3.35 -18.53
C SER A 83 7.49 -1.96 -18.39
N ASP A 84 6.68 -1.75 -17.35
CA ASP A 84 5.94 -0.51 -17.11
C ASP A 84 6.61 0.36 -16.04
N CYS A 85 7.79 -0.03 -15.57
CA CYS A 85 8.47 0.55 -14.42
C CYS A 85 9.82 1.15 -14.81
N TRP A 86 10.13 2.35 -14.33
CA TRP A 86 11.44 2.99 -14.52
C TRP A 86 12.50 2.52 -13.52
N TYR A 87 12.15 1.64 -12.57
CA TYR A 87 13.05 0.96 -11.62
C TYR A 87 12.56 -0.46 -11.30
N ASP A 88 13.44 -1.30 -10.75
CA ASP A 88 13.10 -2.65 -10.24
C ASP A 88 12.31 -2.54 -8.91
N SER A 89 10.99 -2.40 -9.01
CA SER A 89 10.06 -2.34 -7.88
C SER A 89 9.96 -3.65 -7.09
N TYR A 90 10.58 -4.73 -7.57
CA TYR A 90 10.58 -6.07 -6.94
C TYR A 90 11.83 -6.34 -6.09
N SER A 91 12.77 -5.40 -6.01
CA SER A 91 14.05 -5.59 -5.31
C SER A 91 13.92 -6.02 -3.83
N TRP A 92 12.81 -5.67 -3.16
CA TRP A 92 12.52 -6.06 -1.78
C TRP A 92 11.86 -7.44 -1.66
N ILE A 93 11.16 -7.93 -2.70
CA ILE A 93 10.56 -9.29 -2.75
C ILE A 93 11.64 -10.36 -2.67
N LYS A 94 12.83 -10.08 -3.23
CA LYS A 94 13.98 -11.00 -3.25
C LYS A 94 14.62 -11.27 -1.87
N ARG A 95 14.24 -10.53 -0.81
CA ARG A 95 14.90 -10.61 0.50
C ARG A 95 14.18 -11.61 1.42
N GLU A 96 14.81 -12.76 1.68
CA GLU A 96 14.27 -13.89 2.46
C GLU A 96 13.88 -13.60 3.94
N LYS A 97 14.14 -12.40 4.48
CA LYS A 97 13.88 -12.04 5.90
C LYS A 97 12.56 -11.29 6.13
N THR A 98 11.48 -11.67 5.45
CA THR A 98 10.25 -10.84 5.38
C THR A 98 9.03 -11.32 6.19
N SER A 99 9.02 -12.54 6.76
CA SER A 99 7.82 -13.04 7.48
C SER A 99 7.45 -12.17 8.70
N SER A 100 8.43 -11.76 9.50
CA SER A 100 8.20 -10.86 10.64
C SER A 100 7.71 -9.46 10.23
N ILE A 101 8.01 -9.04 9.00
CA ILE A 101 7.58 -7.74 8.47
C ILE A 101 6.10 -7.78 8.14
N LEU A 102 5.62 -8.83 7.46
CA LEU A 102 4.21 -8.94 7.10
C LEU A 102 3.30 -9.02 8.33
N ASP A 103 3.69 -9.80 9.34
CA ASP A 103 2.92 -9.90 10.59
C ASP A 103 2.88 -8.57 11.34
N ASN A 104 3.99 -7.82 11.34
CA ASN A 104 4.03 -6.48 11.90
C ASN A 104 3.15 -5.49 11.12
N LEU A 105 3.11 -5.58 9.79
CA LEU A 105 2.21 -4.75 8.98
C LEU A 105 0.75 -5.06 9.28
N LYS A 106 0.38 -6.36 9.32
CA LYS A 106 -0.99 -6.80 9.65
C LYS A 106 -1.45 -6.31 11.02
N LYS A 107 -0.58 -6.32 12.03
CA LYS A 107 -0.90 -5.80 13.39
C LYS A 107 -1.21 -4.29 13.39
N LYS A 108 -0.61 -3.53 12.47
CA LYS A 108 -0.77 -2.07 12.36
C LYS A 108 -1.93 -1.66 11.46
N LEU A 109 -2.45 -2.57 10.63
CA LEU A 109 -3.59 -2.33 9.74
C LEU A 109 -4.94 -2.63 10.42
N ASN A 110 -5.97 -1.90 9.98
CA ASN A 110 -7.37 -2.13 10.32
C ASN A 110 -8.18 -2.74 9.16
N SER A 111 -7.48 -3.32 8.18
CA SER A 111 -8.02 -4.06 7.06
C SER A 111 -7.26 -5.37 6.88
N ASP A 112 -7.84 -6.30 6.12
CA ASP A 112 -7.03 -7.38 5.56
C ASP A 112 -5.99 -6.80 4.57
N LEU A 113 -4.89 -7.52 4.35
CA LEU A 113 -3.80 -7.13 3.47
C LEU A 113 -3.49 -8.25 2.48
N LEU A 114 -3.53 -7.88 1.20
CA LEU A 114 -2.96 -8.65 0.10
C LEU A 114 -1.76 -7.87 -0.47
N ILE A 115 -0.62 -8.52 -0.58
CA ILE A 115 0.51 -8.01 -1.36
C ILE A 115 0.55 -8.85 -2.63
N ALA A 116 0.29 -8.24 -3.78
CA ALA A 116 0.18 -8.92 -5.06
C ALA A 116 1.14 -8.32 -6.10
N HIS A 117 1.48 -9.10 -7.12
CA HIS A 117 2.35 -8.63 -8.19
C HIS A 117 2.11 -9.34 -9.51
N TYR A 118 2.47 -8.67 -10.61
CA TYR A 118 2.26 -9.20 -11.96
C TYR A 118 3.29 -10.28 -12.37
N GLU A 119 4.58 -10.01 -12.15
CA GLU A 119 5.66 -10.88 -12.63
C GLU A 119 5.71 -12.23 -11.91
N SER A 120 5.61 -13.33 -12.66
CA SER A 120 5.62 -14.71 -12.13
C SER A 120 7.00 -15.23 -11.72
N LYS A 121 8.07 -14.63 -12.25
CA LYS A 121 9.45 -15.02 -11.94
C LYS A 121 9.91 -14.63 -10.53
N TYR A 122 9.11 -13.82 -9.82
CA TYR A 122 9.37 -13.44 -8.45
C TYR A 122 8.49 -14.26 -7.52
N THR A 123 9.10 -14.87 -6.51
CA THR A 123 8.40 -15.66 -5.51
C THR A 123 8.80 -15.16 -4.14
N SER A 124 7.81 -14.86 -3.30
CA SER A 124 8.02 -14.54 -1.88
C SER A 124 6.90 -15.14 -1.06
N PRO A 125 7.16 -15.63 0.16
CA PRO A 125 6.11 -16.10 1.06
C PRO A 125 5.13 -14.98 1.45
N ASN A 126 5.48 -13.72 1.21
CA ASN A 126 4.69 -12.56 1.64
C ASN A 126 4.00 -11.83 0.49
N SER A 127 4.14 -12.30 -0.75
CA SER A 127 3.50 -11.71 -1.91
C SER A 127 2.98 -12.79 -2.86
N MET A 128 1.85 -12.53 -3.51
CA MET A 128 1.16 -13.51 -4.35
C MET A 128 1.09 -13.03 -5.80
N ILE A 129 1.19 -13.96 -6.75
CA ILE A 129 1.18 -13.65 -8.18
C ILE A 129 -0.27 -13.40 -8.64
N ASP A 130 -0.50 -12.30 -9.35
CA ASP A 130 -1.75 -12.02 -10.06
C ASP A 130 -1.78 -12.74 -11.41
N HIS A 131 -1.97 -14.06 -11.36
CA HIS A 131 -1.86 -14.95 -12.53
C HIS A 131 -2.71 -14.56 -13.74
N LYS A 132 -3.85 -13.88 -13.55
CA LYS A 132 -4.72 -13.41 -14.64
C LYS A 132 -4.55 -11.92 -14.98
N GLY A 133 -3.67 -11.22 -14.25
CA GLY A 133 -3.49 -9.78 -14.33
C GLY A 133 -4.78 -9.01 -14.02
N LEU A 134 -5.71 -9.58 -13.25
CA LEU A 134 -7.03 -8.99 -13.05
C LEU A 134 -6.94 -7.74 -12.16
N ILE A 135 -6.13 -7.81 -11.09
CA ILE A 135 -5.92 -6.65 -10.21
C ILE A 135 -5.25 -5.53 -11.01
N TYR A 136 -4.22 -5.87 -11.81
CA TYR A 136 -3.56 -4.91 -12.69
C TYR A 136 -4.53 -4.24 -13.66
N LYS A 137 -5.37 -5.02 -14.37
CA LYS A 137 -6.35 -4.50 -15.34
C LYS A 137 -7.38 -3.57 -14.70
N LEU A 138 -7.87 -3.90 -13.50
CA LEU A 138 -8.90 -3.12 -12.82
C LEU A 138 -8.37 -1.78 -12.26
N PHE A 139 -7.11 -1.74 -11.81
CA PHE A 139 -6.61 -0.62 -11.01
C PHE A 139 -5.41 0.13 -11.59
N SER A 140 -4.61 -0.45 -12.49
CA SER A 140 -3.38 0.21 -12.95
C SER A 140 -3.64 1.46 -13.81
N ARG A 141 -4.78 1.54 -14.52
CA ARG A 141 -5.29 2.73 -15.24
C ARG A 141 -4.27 3.49 -16.11
N GLY A 142 -3.27 2.80 -16.66
CA GLY A 142 -2.21 3.46 -17.46
C GLY A 142 -1.32 4.43 -16.68
N ILE A 143 -1.33 4.38 -15.35
CA ILE A 143 -0.60 5.31 -14.48
C ILE A 143 0.90 5.00 -14.51
N GLN A 144 1.74 6.04 -14.63
CA GLN A 144 3.21 5.95 -14.65
C GLN A 144 3.85 5.78 -13.24
N ALA A 145 3.21 5.01 -12.36
CA ALA A 145 3.82 4.54 -11.13
C ALA A 145 4.28 3.09 -11.31
N CYS A 146 5.22 2.61 -10.50
CA CYS A 146 5.69 1.22 -10.56
C CYS A 146 4.94 0.29 -9.60
N ASP A 147 4.16 0.87 -8.70
CA ASP A 147 3.28 0.20 -7.78
C ASP A 147 2.10 1.10 -7.39
N PHE A 148 1.09 0.47 -6.78
CA PHE A 148 -0.08 1.18 -6.27
C PHE A 148 -0.63 0.51 -5.02
N THR A 149 -1.40 1.28 -4.28
CA THR A 149 -2.18 0.82 -3.14
C THR A 149 -3.65 1.09 -3.39
N VAL A 150 -4.50 0.09 -3.16
CA VAL A 150 -5.95 0.24 -3.19
C VAL A 150 -6.56 -0.38 -1.95
N THR A 151 -7.50 0.31 -1.31
CA THR A 151 -8.37 -0.29 -0.31
C THR A 151 -9.78 -0.33 -0.88
N ILE A 152 -10.43 -1.49 -0.83
CA ILE A 152 -11.75 -1.74 -1.40
C ILE A 152 -12.67 -2.39 -0.37
N ASN A 153 -13.95 -2.00 -0.36
CA ASN A 153 -14.96 -2.64 0.46
C ASN A 153 -15.76 -3.72 -0.30
N ASN A 154 -16.57 -4.50 0.42
CA ASN A 154 -17.39 -5.58 -0.15
C ASN A 154 -18.46 -5.11 -1.14
N TYR A 155 -18.79 -3.83 -1.18
CA TYR A 155 -19.67 -3.21 -2.17
C TYR A 155 -18.95 -2.70 -3.42
N GLY A 156 -17.63 -2.89 -3.48
CA GLY A 156 -16.79 -2.50 -4.61
C GLY A 156 -16.39 -1.02 -4.64
N ASN A 157 -16.70 -0.25 -3.59
CA ASN A 157 -16.18 1.11 -3.45
C ASN A 157 -14.72 1.03 -3.01
N TYR A 158 -13.85 1.81 -3.63
CA TYR A 158 -12.42 1.80 -3.34
C TYR A 158 -11.82 3.20 -3.29
N ILE A 159 -10.68 3.27 -2.60
CA ILE A 159 -9.77 4.41 -2.59
C ILE A 159 -8.42 3.90 -3.07
N PHE A 160 -7.85 4.61 -4.03
CA PHE A 160 -6.67 4.23 -4.77
C PHE A 160 -5.59 5.30 -4.64
N LYS A 161 -4.32 4.88 -4.60
CA LYS A 161 -3.18 5.77 -4.72
C LYS A 161 -2.05 5.10 -5.50
N ALA A 162 -1.51 5.82 -6.47
CA ALA A 162 -0.38 5.41 -7.29
C ALA A 162 0.95 5.60 -6.55
N SER A 163 1.18 4.81 -5.51
CA SER A 163 2.42 4.86 -4.74
C SER A 163 2.70 3.54 -4.02
N HIS A 164 3.94 3.46 -3.52
CA HIS A 164 4.36 2.56 -2.48
C HIS A 164 3.34 2.46 -1.34
N PHE A 165 3.21 1.24 -0.83
CA PHE A 165 2.36 0.92 0.30
C PHE A 165 2.71 1.74 1.54
N SER A 166 1.68 2.30 2.16
CA SER A 166 1.76 3.08 3.40
C SER A 166 0.68 2.60 4.35
N VAL A 167 1.07 2.18 5.57
CA VAL A 167 0.14 1.77 6.62
C VAL A 167 -0.79 2.93 6.98
N LYS A 168 -0.24 4.16 7.04
CA LYS A 168 -1.00 5.39 7.35
C LYS A 168 -2.09 5.62 6.31
N ALA A 169 -1.75 5.56 5.03
CA ALA A 169 -2.71 5.74 3.94
C ALA A 169 -3.76 4.63 3.93
N SER A 170 -3.34 3.37 4.11
CA SER A 170 -4.24 2.21 4.09
C SER A 170 -5.29 2.27 5.21
N ASN A 171 -4.87 2.64 6.43
CA ASN A 171 -5.80 2.86 7.54
C ASN A 171 -6.75 4.03 7.26
N ALA A 172 -6.25 5.14 6.72
CA ALA A 172 -7.07 6.25 6.28
C ALA A 172 -8.12 5.82 5.25
N PHE A 173 -7.73 5.07 4.23
CA PHE A 173 -8.64 4.61 3.17
C PHE A 173 -9.74 3.72 3.73
N ARG A 174 -9.37 2.76 4.57
CA ARG A 174 -10.33 1.88 5.24
C ARG A 174 -11.31 2.68 6.07
N ASN A 175 -10.84 3.66 6.85
CA ASN A 175 -11.71 4.44 7.74
C ASN A 175 -12.66 5.36 6.98
N GLU A 176 -12.23 5.91 5.83
CA GLU A 176 -13.13 6.64 4.94
C GLU A 176 -14.22 5.74 4.36
N LEU A 177 -13.86 4.54 3.88
CA LEU A 177 -14.84 3.58 3.36
C LEU A 177 -15.81 3.15 4.44
N LYS A 178 -15.33 2.86 5.66
CA LYS A 178 -16.21 2.56 6.80
C LYS A 178 -17.18 3.70 7.07
N ARG A 179 -16.69 4.95 7.11
CA ARG A 179 -17.54 6.12 7.34
C ARG A 179 -18.60 6.28 6.24
N TYR A 180 -18.23 6.02 4.99
CA TYR A 180 -19.17 6.00 3.87
C TYR A 180 -20.25 4.93 4.05
N ASP A 181 -19.87 3.69 4.39
CA ASP A 181 -20.79 2.58 4.60
C ASP A 181 -21.75 2.85 5.79
N ASP A 182 -21.22 3.35 6.92
CA ASP A 182 -22.01 3.70 8.10
C ASP A 182 -23.05 4.79 7.77
N ASN A 183 -22.67 5.82 7.02
CA ASN A 183 -23.58 6.90 6.63
C ASN A 183 -24.67 6.42 5.66
N TYR A 184 -24.33 5.52 4.73
CA TYR A 184 -25.29 4.94 3.80
C TYR A 184 -26.36 4.13 4.55
N HIS A 185 -25.95 3.29 5.52
CA HIS A 185 -26.87 2.50 6.33
C HIS A 185 -27.75 3.32 7.28
N ASN A 186 -27.29 4.48 7.76
CA ASN A 186 -28.09 5.38 8.60
C ASN A 186 -29.07 6.26 7.81
N SER A 187 -29.03 6.22 6.49
CA SER A 187 -29.89 7.02 5.59
C SER A 187 -31.02 6.22 4.93
N GLN A 188 -31.12 4.92 5.25
CA GLN A 188 -32.20 4.00 4.84
C GLN A 188 -33.13 3.72 6.02
#